data_AF-A0A1Y3W3U3-F1
#
_entry.id   AF-A0A1Y3W3U3-F1
#
_cell.length_a   1.000
_cell.length_b   1.000
_cell.length_c   1.000
_cell.angle_alpha   90.00
_cell.angle_beta   90.00
_cell.angle_gamma   90.00
#
_symmetry.space_group_name_H-M   'P 1'
#
loop_
_entity.id
_entity.type
_entity.pdbx_description
1 polymer ?
#
loop_
_entity_poly.entity_id
_entity_poly.type
_entity_poly.pdbx_seq_one_letter_code
_entity_poly.pdbx_strand_id
1 'polypeptide(L)'
;MKLKKIASLALAGIMAVSMLAGCKDGSSSSTTTDPETTTGIVAAVNNGQDKTNEVKVNFTSSSALTNALKGYLATKGDSVTSLTSIDLTKQLGKTYDSGNFKDDVTTTGEKIADGTVFEKIYYATPIAVETNYPLNEDAALEMLVEKVDDVVNDLKAQSAKVQQGEEFYKYEYTGEISDLVSVKTSEGKTYYFAAYTIAQTVTKAKAA
;
A
#
# COMPACT_ATOMS: atom_id res chain seq x y z
N MET A 1 -18.97 12.80 -14.76
CA MET A 1 -18.80 11.88 -13.62
C MET A 1 -19.50 10.57 -13.94
N LYS A 2 -18.73 9.49 -14.14
CA LYS A 2 -19.27 8.16 -14.42
C LYS A 2 -19.33 7.41 -13.09
N LEU A 3 -20.53 7.26 -12.56
CA LEU A 3 -20.81 6.42 -11.38
C LEU A 3 -20.47 4.97 -11.75
N LYS A 4 -19.28 4.49 -11.39
CA LYS A 4 -18.93 3.07 -11.50
C LYS A 4 -19.64 2.36 -10.35
N LYS A 5 -20.75 1.68 -10.68
CA LYS A 5 -21.49 0.82 -9.76
C LYS A 5 -20.60 -0.36 -9.36
N ILE A 6 -20.02 -0.31 -8.18
CA ILE A 6 -19.37 -1.48 -7.59
C ILE A 6 -20.50 -2.33 -7.02
N ALA A 7 -20.70 -3.49 -7.61
CA ALA A 7 -21.68 -4.45 -7.16
C ALA A 7 -21.29 -4.91 -5.75
N SER A 8 -22.12 -4.55 -4.79
CA SER A 8 -22.23 -5.23 -3.50
C SER A 8 -22.14 -6.74 -3.71
N LEU A 9 -21.06 -7.35 -3.23
CA LEU A 9 -20.95 -8.80 -3.18
C LEU A 9 -20.24 -9.22 -1.88
N ALA A 10 -21.08 -9.40 -0.85
CA ALA A 10 -20.90 -10.36 0.24
C ALA A 10 -19.54 -10.37 0.97
N LEU A 11 -19.33 -9.43 1.90
CA LEU A 11 -18.39 -9.63 3.01
C LEU A 11 -19.14 -10.21 4.23
N ALA A 12 -19.57 -11.46 4.11
CA ALA A 12 -20.06 -12.24 5.24
C ALA A 12 -18.96 -13.21 5.66
N GLY A 13 -18.31 -12.92 6.79
CA GLY A 13 -17.55 -13.92 7.55
C GLY A 13 -16.12 -13.52 7.88
N ILE A 14 -15.95 -12.70 8.91
CA ILE A 14 -14.72 -12.75 9.72
C ILE A 14 -15.15 -12.69 11.19
N MET A 15 -15.24 -13.87 11.81
CA MET A 15 -15.51 -14.02 13.23
C MET A 15 -14.18 -13.96 14.01
N ALA A 16 -14.18 -13.12 15.05
CA ALA A 16 -13.29 -13.11 16.21
C ALA A 16 -11.77 -12.96 15.95
N VAL A 17 -11.29 -11.70 15.98
CA VAL A 17 -9.87 -11.39 16.19
C VAL A 17 -9.54 -11.55 17.68
N SER A 18 -8.51 -12.34 17.93
CA SER A 18 -8.06 -12.75 19.26
C SER A 18 -7.35 -11.61 19.98
N MET A 19 -7.59 -11.49 21.28
CA MET A 19 -6.77 -10.71 22.20
C MET A 19 -5.32 -11.21 22.14
N LEU A 20 -4.42 -10.43 21.53
CA LEU A 20 -2.99 -10.62 21.70
C LEU A 20 -2.43 -9.43 22.49
N ALA A 21 -2.46 -9.60 23.81
CA ALA A 21 -1.76 -8.73 24.75
C ALA A 21 -0.25 -8.94 24.66
N GLY A 22 0.51 -7.84 24.63
CA GLY A 22 1.91 -7.78 25.03
C GLY A 22 2.82 -7.04 24.04
N CYS A 23 3.32 -5.86 24.41
CA CYS A 23 4.63 -5.73 25.06
C CYS A 23 5.06 -4.24 25.24
N LYS A 24 5.17 -3.84 26.51
CA LYS A 24 6.28 -3.08 27.15
C LYS A 24 6.49 -1.57 26.94
N ASP A 25 6.34 -0.87 28.08
CA ASP A 25 7.00 0.34 28.61
C ASP A 25 7.18 1.59 27.73
N GLY A 26 6.40 2.64 28.05
CA GLY A 26 6.69 4.02 27.67
C GLY A 26 5.51 4.95 27.92
N SER A 27 5.47 5.59 29.09
CA SER A 27 4.41 6.51 29.51
C SER A 27 4.27 7.72 28.56
N SER A 28 3.12 7.83 27.90
CA SER A 28 2.50 9.10 27.51
C SER A 28 0.98 8.93 27.50
N SER A 29 0.31 9.67 28.37
CA SER A 29 -1.14 9.58 28.60
C SER A 29 -1.91 10.43 27.59
N SER A 30 -2.31 9.80 26.49
CA SER A 30 -3.46 10.17 25.66
C SER A 30 -4.17 8.87 25.31
N THR A 31 -5.39 8.67 25.79
CA THR A 31 -6.09 7.37 25.70
C THR A 31 -6.55 7.10 24.27
N THR A 32 -5.65 6.60 23.44
CA THR A 32 -5.97 5.91 22.19
C THR A 32 -6.01 4.41 22.42
N THR A 33 -6.89 3.70 21.73
CA THR A 33 -6.89 2.23 21.76
C THR A 33 -5.71 1.68 20.97
N ASP A 34 -5.23 0.50 21.35
CA ASP A 34 -4.22 -0.21 20.58
C ASP A 34 -4.69 -0.46 19.13
N PRO A 35 -3.77 -0.47 18.15
CA PRO A 35 -4.14 -0.67 16.76
C PRO A 35 -4.64 -2.10 16.47
N GLU A 36 -5.87 -2.22 15.98
CA GLU A 36 -6.52 -3.50 15.65
C GLU A 36 -6.37 -3.82 14.15
N THR A 37 -6.41 -5.10 13.76
CA THR A 37 -6.27 -5.52 12.36
C THR A 37 -7.44 -6.33 11.84
N THR A 38 -7.79 -6.12 10.58
CA THR A 38 -8.75 -6.98 9.87
C THR A 38 -8.14 -7.62 8.62
N THR A 39 -8.60 -8.83 8.31
CA THR A 39 -8.06 -9.68 7.23
C THR A 39 -8.91 -9.58 5.97
N GLY A 40 -8.39 -10.00 4.81
CA GLY A 40 -9.15 -10.08 3.55
C GLY A 40 -8.85 -8.99 2.53
N ILE A 41 -7.96 -8.05 2.86
CA ILE A 41 -7.58 -6.93 1.97
C ILE A 41 -6.88 -7.40 0.71
N VAL A 42 -6.05 -8.43 0.79
CA VAL A 42 -5.33 -8.98 -0.37
C VAL A 42 -6.31 -9.37 -1.48
N ALA A 43 -7.39 -10.07 -1.13
CA ALA A 43 -8.40 -10.47 -2.11
C ALA A 43 -9.13 -9.25 -2.68
N ALA A 44 -9.51 -8.29 -1.82
CA ALA A 44 -10.19 -7.07 -2.26
C ALA A 44 -9.32 -6.25 -3.23
N VAL A 45 -8.06 -6.03 -2.91
CA VAL A 45 -7.13 -5.24 -3.73
C VAL A 45 -6.77 -5.96 -5.04
N ASN A 46 -6.54 -7.28 -5.00
CA ASN A 46 -6.26 -8.03 -6.22
C ASN A 46 -7.47 -8.09 -7.17
N ASN A 47 -8.67 -8.31 -6.63
CA ASN A 47 -9.90 -8.35 -7.42
C ASN A 47 -10.39 -6.97 -7.87
N GLY A 48 -10.03 -5.93 -7.11
CA GLY A 48 -10.47 -4.56 -7.33
C GLY A 48 -9.73 -3.81 -8.43
N GLN A 49 -8.58 -4.32 -8.89
CA GLN A 49 -7.85 -3.71 -10.01
C GLN A 49 -8.69 -3.74 -11.30
N ASP A 50 -8.88 -2.58 -11.95
CA ASP A 50 -9.69 -2.43 -13.16
C ASP A 50 -9.17 -3.36 -14.26
N LYS A 51 -10.07 -4.15 -14.86
CA LYS A 51 -9.73 -5.15 -15.90
C LYS A 51 -9.05 -4.53 -17.13
N THR A 52 -9.18 -3.23 -17.32
CA THR A 52 -8.57 -2.48 -18.41
C THR A 52 -7.14 -2.02 -18.12
N ASN A 53 -6.63 -2.19 -16.88
CA ASN A 53 -5.23 -1.89 -16.59
C ASN A 53 -4.31 -2.77 -17.43
N GLU A 54 -3.39 -2.13 -18.16
CA GLU A 54 -2.40 -2.80 -19.01
C GLU A 54 -1.33 -3.54 -18.18
N VAL A 55 -1.14 -3.10 -16.94
CA VAL A 55 -0.26 -3.71 -15.94
C VAL A 55 -1.10 -4.22 -14.78
N LYS A 56 -0.70 -5.35 -14.22
CA LYS A 56 -1.30 -5.94 -13.03
C LYS A 56 -0.24 -6.16 -11.97
N VAL A 57 -0.61 -5.94 -10.72
CA VAL A 57 0.26 -6.23 -9.57
C VAL A 57 -0.42 -7.30 -8.74
N ASN A 58 0.26 -8.43 -8.52
CA ASN A 58 -0.24 -9.45 -7.61
C ASN A 58 0.25 -9.14 -6.20
N PHE A 59 -0.66 -8.73 -5.33
CA PHE A 59 -0.36 -8.43 -3.93
C PHE A 59 -0.42 -9.69 -3.06
N THR A 60 0.51 -9.79 -2.11
CA THR A 60 0.51 -10.78 -1.02
C THR A 60 0.46 -10.07 0.34
N SER A 61 -0.01 -10.75 1.39
CA SER A 61 0.00 -10.18 2.73
C SER A 61 1.43 -10.06 3.27
N SER A 62 1.69 -9.02 4.06
CA SER A 62 2.98 -8.79 4.70
C SER A 62 2.81 -8.41 6.17
N SER A 63 3.14 -9.37 7.04
CA SER A 63 3.13 -9.16 8.49
C SER A 63 4.18 -8.14 8.92
N ALA A 64 5.27 -7.99 8.17
CA ALA A 64 6.26 -6.94 8.40
C ALA A 64 5.67 -5.55 8.19
N LEU A 65 4.93 -5.33 7.10
CA LEU A 65 4.21 -4.08 6.86
C LEU A 65 3.14 -3.83 7.92
N THR A 66 2.35 -4.86 8.29
CA THR A 66 1.37 -4.76 9.38
C THR A 66 2.02 -4.34 10.69
N ASN A 67 3.11 -4.98 11.10
CA ASN A 67 3.79 -4.69 12.36
C ASN A 67 4.43 -3.30 12.35
N ALA A 68 5.07 -2.90 11.25
CA ALA A 68 5.64 -1.57 11.11
C ALA A 68 4.57 -0.49 11.18
N LEU A 69 3.41 -0.72 10.53
CA LEU A 69 2.27 0.19 10.58
C LEU A 69 1.70 0.30 11.99
N LYS A 70 1.44 -0.82 12.69
CA LYS A 70 1.00 -0.81 14.10
C LYS A 70 1.97 -0.08 15.01
N GLY A 71 3.26 -0.41 14.90
CA GLY A 71 4.31 0.21 15.71
C GLY A 71 4.38 1.72 15.49
N TYR A 72 4.26 2.18 14.24
CA TYR A 72 4.20 3.60 13.93
C TYR A 72 2.95 4.27 14.51
N LEU A 73 1.77 3.71 14.29
CA LEU A 73 0.50 4.29 14.73
C LEU A 73 0.43 4.40 16.26
N ALA A 74 0.97 3.41 16.99
CA ALA A 74 1.06 3.44 18.45
C ALA A 74 1.88 4.64 18.98
N THR A 75 2.85 5.15 18.21
CA THR A 75 3.63 6.35 18.61
C THR A 75 2.89 7.68 18.41
N LYS A 76 1.77 7.69 17.67
CA LYS A 76 1.09 8.95 17.29
C LYS A 76 -0.06 9.33 18.22
N GLY A 77 -0.66 8.38 18.94
CA GLY A 77 -1.85 8.67 19.75
C GLY A 77 -2.92 9.39 18.92
N ASP A 78 -3.47 10.49 19.44
CA ASP A 78 -4.53 11.26 18.76
C ASP A 78 -4.05 11.98 17.48
N SER A 79 -2.73 12.08 17.25
CA SER A 79 -2.15 12.69 16.04
C SER A 79 -2.10 11.74 14.82
N VAL A 80 -2.86 10.64 14.87
CA VAL A 80 -2.89 9.59 13.83
C VAL A 80 -3.38 10.07 12.45
N THR A 81 -3.86 11.31 12.37
CA THR A 81 -4.38 11.95 11.15
C THR A 81 -3.32 12.32 10.11
N SER A 82 -2.03 12.13 10.39
CA SER A 82 -0.93 12.42 9.46
C SER A 82 0.13 11.30 9.47
N LEU A 83 0.21 10.54 8.37
CA LEU A 83 1.27 9.54 8.16
C LEU A 83 2.33 10.08 7.19
N THR A 84 3.60 9.80 7.47
CA THR A 84 4.69 10.04 6.51
C THR A 84 5.42 8.72 6.21
N SER A 85 5.90 8.55 4.98
CA SER A 85 6.65 7.35 4.56
C SER A 85 7.98 7.18 5.34
N ILE A 86 8.57 8.27 5.82
CA ILE A 86 9.85 8.28 6.53
C ILE A 86 9.82 7.46 7.82
N ASP A 87 8.71 7.47 8.56
CA ASP A 87 8.65 6.79 9.85
C ASP A 87 8.36 5.28 9.72
N LEU A 88 7.61 4.86 8.68
CA LEU A 88 7.41 3.44 8.36
C LEU A 88 8.70 2.79 7.84
N THR A 89 9.44 3.48 6.98
CA THR A 89 10.73 2.97 6.47
C THR A 89 11.73 2.74 7.60
N LYS A 90 11.76 3.62 8.62
CA LYS A 90 12.52 3.39 9.86
C LYS A 90 12.08 2.12 10.60
N GLN A 91 10.76 1.92 10.76
CA GLN A 91 10.22 0.72 11.44
C GLN A 91 10.55 -0.57 10.69
N LEU A 92 10.57 -0.52 9.36
CA LEU A 92 10.93 -1.66 8.50
C LEU A 92 12.44 -1.91 8.45
N GLY A 93 13.27 -0.96 8.88
CA GLY A 93 14.72 -1.04 8.75
C GLY A 93 15.20 -1.10 7.29
N LYS A 94 14.38 -0.59 6.35
CA LYS A 94 14.61 -0.66 4.91
C LYS A 94 14.45 0.72 4.27
N THR A 95 15.29 1.00 3.29
CA THR A 95 15.15 2.17 2.41
C THR A 95 14.39 1.78 1.15
N TYR A 96 13.49 2.65 0.70
CA TYR A 96 12.69 2.47 -0.50
C TYR A 96 12.97 3.61 -1.49
N ASP A 97 12.75 3.34 -2.78
CA ASP A 97 12.93 4.33 -3.83
C ASP A 97 11.90 5.46 -3.72
N SER A 98 12.35 6.71 -3.76
CA SER A 98 11.49 7.90 -3.62
C SER A 98 11.11 8.56 -4.94
N GLY A 99 11.57 8.04 -6.08
CA GLY A 99 11.29 8.55 -7.43
C GLY A 99 10.08 7.86 -8.09
N ASN A 100 9.81 8.17 -9.37
CA ASN A 100 8.96 7.32 -10.21
C ASN A 100 9.64 5.94 -10.42
N PHE A 101 8.88 4.88 -10.73
CA PHE A 101 9.54 3.63 -11.14
C PHE A 101 10.25 4.01 -12.43
N LYS A 102 11.38 3.35 -12.68
CA LYS A 102 12.26 3.76 -13.75
C LYS A 102 11.54 3.57 -15.08
N ASP A 103 10.98 4.65 -15.60
CA ASP A 103 10.87 4.91 -17.04
C ASP A 103 12.20 5.53 -17.55
N ASP A 104 13.08 5.87 -16.61
CA ASP A 104 14.19 6.80 -16.79
C ASP A 104 15.48 6.13 -17.29
N VAL A 105 15.32 5.24 -18.25
CA VAL A 105 16.38 4.89 -19.19
C VAL A 105 16.75 6.10 -20.07
N THR A 106 15.91 7.14 -20.13
CA THR A 106 16.05 8.19 -21.15
C THR A 106 16.89 9.39 -20.75
N THR A 107 17.07 9.73 -19.47
CA THR A 107 17.86 10.94 -19.12
C THR A 107 19.34 10.72 -18.84
N THR A 108 19.75 9.53 -18.39
CA THR A 108 21.16 9.27 -17.98
C THR A 108 21.95 8.43 -18.98
N GLY A 109 21.29 7.69 -19.88
CA GLY A 109 21.96 6.76 -20.80
C GLY A 109 22.61 5.56 -20.10
N GLU A 110 22.36 5.36 -18.80
CA GLU A 110 22.88 4.23 -18.05
C GLU A 110 22.08 2.97 -18.39
N LYS A 111 22.79 1.87 -18.64
CA LYS A 111 22.16 0.56 -18.84
C LYS A 111 21.69 0.02 -17.49
N ILE A 112 20.42 -0.36 -17.41
CA ILE A 112 19.90 -1.07 -16.24
C ILE A 112 20.40 -2.52 -16.30
N ALA A 113 20.92 -3.03 -15.18
CA ALA A 113 21.35 -4.42 -15.09
C ALA A 113 20.15 -5.38 -15.18
N ASP A 114 20.34 -6.52 -15.83
CA ASP A 114 19.30 -7.54 -15.88
C ASP A 114 18.97 -8.07 -14.47
N GLY A 115 17.69 -8.22 -14.16
CA GLY A 115 17.21 -8.62 -12.84
C GLY A 115 17.26 -7.52 -11.77
N THR A 116 17.49 -6.26 -12.15
CA THR A 116 17.40 -5.13 -11.19
C THR A 116 15.97 -5.03 -10.65
N VAL A 117 15.85 -4.86 -9.33
CA VAL A 117 14.57 -4.65 -8.64
C VAL A 117 14.55 -3.27 -8.01
N PHE A 118 13.54 -2.47 -8.37
CA PHE A 118 13.23 -1.21 -7.70
C PHE A 118 12.04 -1.43 -6.78
N GLU A 119 12.16 -1.10 -5.50
CA GLU A 119 11.09 -1.32 -4.52
C GLU A 119 10.63 0.02 -3.94
N LYS A 120 9.33 0.24 -3.97
CA LYS A 120 8.70 1.43 -3.42
C LYS A 120 7.68 1.11 -2.37
N ILE A 121 7.59 1.99 -1.39
CA ILE A 121 6.56 1.97 -0.37
C ILE A 121 5.53 3.04 -0.66
N TYR A 122 4.27 2.61 -0.66
CA TYR A 122 3.10 3.43 -0.77
C TYR A 122 2.28 3.33 0.51
N TYR A 123 1.53 4.37 0.79
CA TYR A 123 0.68 4.44 1.96
C TYR A 123 -0.70 4.92 1.54
N ALA A 124 -1.72 4.20 1.97
CA ALA A 124 -3.04 4.82 2.04
C ALA A 124 -3.01 5.70 3.29
N THR A 125 -2.77 7.01 3.08
CA THR A 125 -3.04 8.07 4.06
C THR A 125 -4.39 7.85 4.74
N PRO A 126 -4.58 8.34 5.99
CA PRO A 126 -5.81 8.11 6.75
C PRO A 126 -6.99 8.20 5.82
N ILE A 127 -7.70 7.08 5.77
CA ILE A 127 -8.96 6.99 5.06
C ILE A 127 -9.94 7.73 5.96
N ALA A 128 -9.84 9.05 5.92
CA ALA A 128 -10.63 10.02 6.63
C ALA A 128 -11.06 10.99 5.54
N VAL A 129 -12.30 10.80 5.07
CA VAL A 129 -12.95 11.75 4.17
C VAL A 129 -12.79 13.12 4.78
N GLU A 130 -12.23 14.05 4.01
CA GLU A 130 -12.28 15.49 4.21
C GLU A 130 -12.91 15.92 5.55
N THR A 131 -12.09 15.99 6.59
CA THR A 131 -12.37 16.70 7.86
C THR A 131 -13.63 16.34 8.68
N ASN A 132 -14.57 15.51 8.25
CA ASN A 132 -15.87 15.40 8.96
C ASN A 132 -16.62 14.05 8.97
N TYR A 133 -16.09 12.96 8.39
CA TYR A 133 -16.78 11.66 8.47
C TYR A 133 -15.87 10.52 8.93
N PRO A 134 -16.11 9.91 10.12
CA PRO A 134 -15.52 8.63 10.44
C PRO A 134 -16.07 7.59 9.46
N LEU A 135 -15.18 6.92 8.76
CA LEU A 135 -15.54 5.87 7.81
C LEU A 135 -15.73 4.56 8.55
N ASN A 136 -16.56 3.68 8.00
CA ASN A 136 -16.58 2.29 8.42
C ASN A 136 -15.48 1.50 7.69
N GLU A 137 -15.25 0.28 8.15
CA GLU A 137 -14.23 -0.60 7.59
C GLU A 137 -14.42 -0.87 6.10
N ASP A 138 -15.66 -1.13 5.66
CA ASP A 138 -15.99 -1.42 4.26
C ASP A 138 -15.66 -0.25 3.34
N ALA A 139 -16.07 0.97 3.70
CA ALA A 139 -15.78 2.16 2.92
C ALA A 139 -14.28 2.43 2.89
N ALA A 140 -13.56 2.18 4.00
CA ALA A 140 -12.11 2.26 4.02
C ALA A 140 -11.47 1.27 3.05
N LEU A 141 -11.93 0.02 3.05
CA LEU A 141 -11.45 -0.98 2.11
C LEU A 141 -11.70 -0.58 0.65
N GLU A 142 -12.88 -0.04 0.31
CA GLU A 142 -13.19 0.42 -1.04
C GLU A 142 -12.27 1.56 -1.50
N MET A 143 -12.02 2.55 -0.66
CA MET A 143 -11.07 3.64 -0.99
C MET A 143 -9.64 3.16 -1.11
N LEU A 144 -9.22 2.19 -0.28
CA LEU A 144 -7.91 1.58 -0.41
C LEU A 144 -7.77 0.88 -1.77
N VAL A 145 -8.78 0.12 -2.16
CA VAL A 145 -8.85 -0.56 -3.46
C VAL A 145 -8.73 0.44 -4.60
N GLU A 146 -9.50 1.53 -4.57
CA GLU A 146 -9.45 2.59 -5.60
C GLU A 146 -8.07 3.24 -5.67
N LYS A 147 -7.49 3.63 -4.53
CA LYS A 147 -6.14 4.22 -4.48
C LYS A 147 -5.06 3.27 -5.02
N VAL A 148 -5.14 1.98 -4.70
CA VAL A 148 -4.19 0.99 -5.22
C VAL A 148 -4.40 0.80 -6.72
N ASP A 149 -5.64 0.73 -7.20
CA ASP A 149 -5.95 0.62 -8.62
C ASP A 149 -5.41 1.80 -9.44
N ASP A 150 -5.57 3.03 -8.95
CA ASP A 150 -5.02 4.24 -9.56
C ASP A 150 -3.49 4.15 -9.70
N VAL A 151 -2.80 3.75 -8.62
CA VAL A 151 -1.34 3.55 -8.65
C VAL A 151 -0.93 2.47 -9.64
N VAL A 152 -1.66 1.35 -9.69
CA VAL A 152 -1.41 0.27 -10.64
C VAL A 152 -1.63 0.73 -12.09
N ASN A 153 -2.68 1.49 -12.36
CA ASN A 153 -2.96 2.03 -13.70
C ASN A 153 -1.86 3.00 -14.16
N ASP A 154 -1.25 3.76 -13.25
CA ASP A 154 -0.13 4.66 -13.56
C ASP A 154 1.17 3.91 -13.90
N LEU A 155 1.32 2.64 -13.51
CA LEU A 155 2.50 1.83 -13.84
C LEU A 155 2.64 1.58 -15.35
N LYS A 156 1.56 1.67 -16.13
CA LYS A 156 1.63 1.48 -17.59
C LYS A 156 2.57 2.48 -18.28
N ALA A 157 2.53 3.73 -17.82
CA ALA A 157 3.41 4.78 -18.34
C ALA A 157 4.87 4.44 -18.04
N GLN A 158 5.12 3.77 -16.91
CA GLN A 158 6.44 3.35 -16.42
C GLN A 158 6.85 1.97 -16.94
N SER A 159 6.05 1.39 -17.86
CA SER A 159 6.26 0.05 -18.43
C SER A 159 6.43 0.07 -19.96
N ALA A 160 6.58 1.25 -20.56
CA ALA A 160 6.80 1.37 -21.99
C ALA A 160 8.07 0.60 -22.37
N LYS A 161 8.02 -0.18 -23.46
CA LYS A 161 9.22 -0.87 -23.97
C LYS A 161 10.26 0.16 -24.35
N VAL A 162 11.33 0.26 -23.59
CA VAL A 162 12.43 1.16 -23.92
C VAL A 162 13.47 0.38 -24.72
N GLN A 163 13.84 0.92 -25.89
CA GLN A 163 14.95 0.43 -26.69
C GLN A 163 16.22 1.18 -26.30
N GLN A 164 17.24 0.47 -25.81
CA GLN A 164 18.60 1.00 -25.68
C GLN A 164 19.53 0.27 -26.66
N GLY A 165 19.82 0.89 -27.79
CA GLY A 165 20.57 0.21 -28.86
C GLY A 165 19.78 -1.00 -29.37
N GLU A 166 20.33 -2.21 -29.21
CA GLU A 166 19.70 -3.48 -29.59
C GLU A 166 18.96 -4.19 -28.44
N GLU A 167 19.02 -3.65 -27.21
CA GLU A 167 18.39 -4.25 -26.03
C GLU A 167 16.98 -3.67 -25.81
N PHE A 168 16.02 -4.56 -25.51
CA PHE A 168 14.68 -4.21 -25.05
C PHE A 168 14.54 -4.57 -23.57
N TYR A 169 13.73 -3.81 -22.84
CA TYR A 169 13.45 -4.08 -21.43
C TYR A 169 11.98 -4.45 -21.23
N LYS A 170 11.74 -5.42 -20.35
CA LYS A 170 10.42 -5.80 -19.84
C LYS A 170 10.37 -5.51 -18.34
N TYR A 171 9.18 -5.17 -17.87
CA TYR A 171 8.93 -4.81 -16.48
C TYR A 171 7.84 -5.72 -15.93
N GLU A 172 8.12 -6.34 -14.80
CA GLU A 172 7.16 -7.14 -14.03
C GLU A 172 6.98 -6.55 -12.65
N TYR A 173 5.78 -6.67 -12.09
CA TYR A 173 5.45 -6.04 -10.82
C TYR A 173 4.86 -7.04 -9.82
N THR A 174 5.38 -6.99 -8.61
CA THR A 174 4.82 -7.68 -7.45
C THR A 174 4.53 -6.68 -6.35
N GLY A 175 3.67 -7.04 -5.41
CA GLY A 175 3.37 -6.16 -4.29
C GLY A 175 3.17 -6.91 -2.99
N GLU A 176 3.44 -6.23 -1.89
CA GLU A 176 3.09 -6.65 -0.55
C GLU A 176 2.12 -5.65 0.05
N ILE A 177 1.16 -6.11 0.86
CA ILE A 177 0.21 -5.23 1.54
C ILE A 177 0.01 -5.66 2.99
N SER A 178 -0.10 -4.68 3.89
CA SER A 178 -0.46 -4.92 5.28
C SER A 178 -1.92 -5.35 5.42
N ASP A 179 -2.25 -5.85 6.61
CA ASP A 179 -3.62 -5.85 7.08
C ASP A 179 -4.13 -4.41 7.28
N LEU A 180 -5.44 -4.26 7.41
CA LEU A 180 -6.10 -2.96 7.57
C LEU A 180 -6.06 -2.69 9.05
N VAL A 181 -5.33 -1.66 9.43
CA VAL A 181 -5.09 -1.30 10.81
C VAL A 181 -6.04 -0.17 11.20
N SER A 182 -6.78 -0.34 12.29
CA SER A 182 -7.67 0.70 12.81
C SER A 182 -7.16 1.27 14.13
N VAL A 183 -7.37 2.57 14.35
CA VAL A 183 -7.05 3.28 15.60
C VAL A 183 -8.24 4.13 16.01
N LYS A 184 -8.67 4.01 17.27
CA LYS A 184 -9.69 4.88 17.86
C LYS A 184 -9.03 5.96 18.69
N THR A 185 -9.31 7.20 18.34
CA THR A 185 -8.87 8.40 19.06
C THR A 185 -9.66 8.60 20.36
N SER A 186 -9.13 9.43 21.25
CA SER A 186 -9.79 9.83 22.50
C SER A 186 -11.15 10.52 22.27
N GLU A 187 -11.33 11.18 21.11
CA GLU A 187 -12.61 11.76 20.67
C GLU A 187 -13.64 10.71 20.21
N GLY A 188 -13.27 9.43 20.22
CA GLY A 188 -14.13 8.33 19.80
C GLY A 188 -14.20 8.10 18.29
N LYS A 189 -13.41 8.82 17.50
CA LYS A 189 -13.30 8.64 16.04
C LYS A 189 -12.36 7.49 15.70
N THR A 190 -12.78 6.62 14.78
CA THR A 190 -11.97 5.52 14.26
C THR A 190 -11.36 5.89 12.91
N TYR A 191 -10.08 5.60 12.75
CA TYR A 191 -9.32 5.79 11.52
C TYR A 191 -8.78 4.45 11.03
N TYR A 192 -8.76 4.25 9.72
CA TYR A 192 -8.28 3.03 9.07
C TYR A 192 -7.06 3.32 8.18
N PHE A 193 -6.10 2.41 8.19
CA PHE A 193 -4.79 2.55 7.55
C PHE A 193 -4.34 1.25 6.91
N ALA A 194 -3.67 1.34 5.77
CA ALA A 194 -2.93 0.24 5.17
C ALA A 194 -1.65 0.77 4.50
N ALA A 195 -0.61 -0.05 4.52
CA ALA A 195 0.65 0.19 3.83
C ALA A 195 0.86 -0.90 2.79
N TYR A 196 1.40 -0.55 1.63
CA TYR A 196 1.74 -1.52 0.60
C TYR A 196 3.04 -1.15 -0.10
N THR A 197 3.76 -2.15 -0.60
CA THR A 197 4.92 -1.95 -1.45
C THR A 197 4.63 -2.48 -2.83
N ILE A 198 5.31 -1.91 -3.82
CA ILE A 198 5.35 -2.43 -5.19
C ILE A 198 6.82 -2.56 -5.55
N ALA A 199 7.20 -3.72 -6.09
CA ALA A 199 8.51 -3.98 -6.64
C ALA A 199 8.41 -4.09 -8.15
N GLN A 200 9.28 -3.39 -8.88
CA GLN A 200 9.45 -3.48 -10.33
C GLN A 200 10.71 -4.29 -10.62
N THR A 201 10.57 -5.44 -11.27
CA THR A 201 11.68 -6.25 -11.77
C THR A 201 11.93 -5.93 -13.23
N VAL A 202 13.18 -5.59 -13.57
CA VAL A 202 13.62 -5.29 -14.93
C VAL A 202 14.27 -6.51 -15.56
N THR A 203 13.75 -6.95 -16.69
CA THR A 203 14.30 -8.09 -17.45
C THR A 203 14.73 -7.65 -18.85
N LYS A 204 15.96 -7.97 -19.22
CA LYS A 204 16.48 -7.74 -20.57
C LYS A 204 15.91 -8.74 -21.55
N ALA A 205 15.50 -8.25 -22.71
CA ALA A 205 15.09 -9.02 -23.87
C ALA A 205 15.99 -8.66 -25.06
N LYS A 206 16.50 -9.66 -25.78
CA LYS A 206 17.13 -9.44 -27.08
C LYS A 206 16.07 -9.05 -28.11
N ALA A 207 16.43 -8.17 -29.04
CA ALA A 207 15.67 -7.99 -30.28
C ALA A 207 15.49 -9.36 -30.96
N ALA A 208 14.26 -9.66 -31.37
CA ALA A 208 13.95 -10.84 -32.19
C ALA A 208 14.42 -10.65 -33.62
#